data_AF-A0A401LVT4-F1
#
_entry.id   AF-A0A401LVT4-F1
#
_cell.length_a   1.000
_cell.length_b   1.000
_cell.length_c   1.000
_cell.angle_alpha   90.00
_cell.angle_beta   90.00
_cell.angle_gamma   90.00
#
_symmetry.space_group_name_H-M   'P 1'
#
loop_
_entity.id
_entity.type
_entity.pdbx_description
1 polymer ?
#
loop_
_entity_poly.entity_id
_entity_poly.type
_entity_poly.pdbx_seq_one_letter_code
_entity_poly.pdbx_strand_id
1 'polypeptide(L)'
;MWDILETKLFKLLSVSNTESDPEPQIKEAYREFVERLIFYLDSETDNMKRIRTLNLIHIEIETVKSLEVSYGTKQDVLKLIYCDKVLSFVQKELELIHKQMEFPKYFIRIEAAWQSPLYLTDKTNLIEVMEMVSGLFLSKRVVTHNGTESPLTEIGRAFEYLFNIKLGDIHKKHENVISRKANKRTEFLDILRKAISEESKKKGYL
;
A
#
# COMPACT_ATOMS: atom_id res chain seq x y z
N MET A 1 6.04 19.02 3.25
CA MET A 1 5.06 19.33 4.32
C MET A 1 3.76 19.59 3.60
N TRP A 2 2.67 18.93 3.97
CA TRP A 2 1.38 19.16 3.33
C TRP A 2 0.89 20.55 3.72
N ASP A 3 0.64 21.42 2.74
CA ASP A 3 0.25 22.82 2.96
C ASP A 3 -1.24 23.01 2.68
N ILE A 4 -1.99 23.35 3.72
CA ILE A 4 -3.43 23.60 3.67
C ILE A 4 -3.76 24.81 2.77
N LEU A 5 -2.90 25.82 2.75
CA LEU A 5 -3.13 27.09 2.05
C LEU A 5 -3.15 26.90 0.54
N GLU A 6 -2.48 25.87 0.04
CA GLU A 6 -2.45 25.54 -1.38
C GLU A 6 -3.68 24.76 -1.85
N THR A 7 -4.48 24.22 -0.92
CA THR A 7 -5.63 23.39 -1.27
C THR A 7 -6.73 24.21 -1.95
N LYS A 8 -7.40 23.58 -2.93
CA LYS A 8 -8.56 24.19 -3.60
C LYS A 8 -9.67 24.53 -2.59
N LEU A 9 -9.87 23.66 -1.60
CA LEU A 9 -10.86 23.85 -0.57
C LEU A 9 -10.59 25.13 0.24
N PHE A 10 -9.36 25.30 0.74
CA PHE A 10 -9.01 26.49 1.52
C PHE A 10 -9.23 27.78 0.71
N LYS A 11 -8.83 27.80 -0.57
CA LYS A 11 -9.06 28.96 -1.46
C LYS A 11 -10.54 29.27 -1.63
N LEU A 12 -11.39 28.26 -1.83
CA LEU A 12 -12.83 28.42 -1.99
C LEU A 12 -13.52 28.88 -0.70
N LEU A 13 -13.05 28.44 0.46
CA LEU A 13 -13.58 28.87 1.75
C LEU A 13 -13.16 30.31 2.09
N SER A 14 -11.92 30.69 1.76
CA SER A 14 -11.33 32.00 2.09
C SER A 14 -11.74 33.15 1.17
N VAL A 15 -12.24 32.89 -0.05
CA VAL A 15 -12.62 33.93 -1.02
C VAL A 15 -14.14 34.19 -0.97
N SER A 16 -14.56 35.46 -0.98
CA SER A 16 -15.96 35.83 -1.16
C SER A 16 -16.40 35.54 -2.61
N ASN A 17 -17.12 34.43 -2.84
CA ASN A 17 -17.54 34.07 -4.20
C ASN A 17 -18.66 34.99 -4.72
N THR A 18 -18.46 35.48 -5.94
CA THR A 18 -19.44 36.24 -6.75
C THR A 18 -20.06 35.41 -7.88
N GLU A 19 -19.83 34.08 -7.91
CA GLU A 19 -20.27 33.19 -8.99
C GLU A 19 -21.49 32.31 -8.65
N SER A 20 -22.17 31.87 -9.70
CA SER A 20 -23.39 31.04 -9.69
C SER A 20 -23.14 29.64 -9.12
N ASP A 21 -23.97 29.27 -8.14
CA ASP A 21 -24.05 27.99 -7.41
C ASP A 21 -22.70 27.34 -7.00
N PRO A 22 -22.14 27.72 -5.83
CA PRO A 22 -20.84 27.23 -5.36
C PRO A 22 -20.86 25.79 -4.81
N GLU A 23 -22.03 25.16 -4.66
CA GLU A 23 -22.16 23.87 -3.96
C GLU A 23 -21.38 22.72 -4.61
N PRO A 24 -21.45 22.47 -5.92
CA PRO A 24 -20.73 21.36 -6.54
C PRO A 24 -19.21 21.49 -6.40
N GLN A 25 -18.69 22.72 -6.53
CA GLN A 25 -17.26 23.00 -6.50
C GLN A 25 -16.68 22.80 -5.09
N ILE A 26 -17.36 23.32 -4.06
CA ILE A 26 -16.91 23.15 -2.67
C ILE A 26 -16.98 21.67 -2.26
N LYS A 27 -18.02 20.95 -2.70
CA LYS A 27 -18.16 19.52 -2.43
C LYS A 27 -17.01 18.70 -3.02
N GLU A 28 -16.66 18.95 -4.28
CA GLU A 28 -15.54 18.27 -4.94
C GLU A 28 -14.21 18.61 -4.27
N ALA A 29 -13.97 19.89 -3.97
CA ALA A 29 -12.76 20.34 -3.29
C ALA A 29 -12.63 19.72 -1.88
N TYR A 30 -13.75 19.55 -1.17
CA TYR A 30 -13.78 18.86 0.13
C TYR A 30 -13.39 17.38 0.00
N ARG A 31 -13.93 16.67 -1.00
CA ARG A 31 -13.54 15.27 -1.25
C ARG A 31 -12.05 15.15 -1.54
N GLU A 32 -11.52 15.97 -2.44
CA GLU A 32 -10.10 16.00 -2.80
C GLU A 32 -9.22 16.28 -1.56
N PHE A 33 -9.65 17.21 -0.70
CA PHE A 33 -8.98 17.52 0.56
C PHE A 33 -8.92 16.29 1.48
N VAL A 34 -10.05 15.61 1.70
CA VAL A 34 -10.12 14.44 2.59
C VAL A 34 -9.23 13.31 2.08
N GLU A 35 -9.31 12.99 0.79
CA GLU A 35 -8.50 11.92 0.18
C GLU A 35 -6.99 12.20 0.32
N ARG A 36 -6.56 13.45 0.08
CA ARG A 36 -5.16 13.85 0.23
C ARG A 36 -4.69 13.83 1.68
N LEU A 37 -5.53 14.25 2.62
CA LEU A 37 -5.19 14.26 4.04
C LEU A 37 -5.07 12.82 4.56
N ILE A 38 -6.00 11.93 4.22
CA ILE A 38 -5.90 10.50 4.55
C ILE A 38 -4.61 9.91 3.98
N PHE A 39 -4.32 10.14 2.70
CA PHE A 39 -3.10 9.64 2.06
C PHE A 39 -1.84 10.15 2.78
N TYR A 40 -1.81 11.42 3.18
CA TYR A 40 -0.71 11.97 3.96
C TYR A 40 -0.58 11.28 5.34
N LEU A 41 -1.68 11.15 6.07
CA LEU A 41 -1.69 10.54 7.41
C LEU A 41 -1.36 9.05 7.39
N ASP A 42 -1.65 8.36 6.30
CA ASP A 42 -1.33 6.94 6.09
C ASP A 42 0.12 6.71 5.67
N SER A 43 0.74 7.68 4.98
CA SER A 43 2.12 7.59 4.49
C SER A 43 3.15 8.15 5.47
N GLU A 44 2.78 9.15 6.28
CA GLU A 44 3.64 9.69 7.34
C GLU A 44 3.57 8.81 8.59
N THR A 45 4.74 8.41 9.10
CA THR A 45 4.84 7.53 10.28
C THR A 45 5.17 8.30 11.56
N ASP A 46 5.69 9.53 11.44
CA ASP A 46 6.00 10.39 12.58
C ASP A 46 4.72 11.08 13.11
N ASN A 47 4.23 10.59 14.25
CA ASN A 47 3.04 11.15 14.90
C ASN A 47 3.20 12.63 15.26
N MET A 48 4.41 13.16 15.54
CA MET A 48 4.57 14.59 15.78
C MET A 48 4.28 15.41 14.53
N LYS A 49 4.71 14.94 13.35
CA LYS A 49 4.42 15.63 12.08
C LYS A 49 2.94 15.56 11.74
N ARG A 50 2.33 14.38 11.87
CA ARG A 50 0.89 14.18 11.65
C ARG A 50 0.05 15.12 12.52
N ILE A 51 0.35 15.16 13.83
CA ILE A 51 -0.35 16.04 14.79
C ILE A 51 -0.12 17.52 14.47
N ARG A 52 1.12 17.93 14.17
CA ARG A 52 1.43 19.33 13.80
C ARG A 52 0.65 19.76 12.55
N THR A 53 0.61 18.91 11.52
CA THR A 53 -0.16 19.19 10.30
C THR A 53 -1.65 19.31 10.61
N LEU A 54 -2.24 18.37 11.36
CA LEU A 54 -3.65 18.44 11.74
C LEU A 54 -3.99 19.71 12.55
N ASN A 55 -3.13 20.09 13.50
CA ASN A 55 -3.32 21.30 14.29
C ASN A 55 -3.24 22.58 13.43
N LEU A 56 -2.32 22.64 12.47
CA LEU A 56 -2.24 23.76 11.54
C LEU A 56 -3.52 23.88 10.72
N ILE A 57 -4.02 22.77 10.17
CA ILE A 57 -5.29 22.75 9.43
C ILE A 57 -6.44 23.26 10.30
N HIS A 58 -6.49 22.79 11.55
CA HIS A 58 -7.53 23.20 12.48
C HIS A 58 -7.54 24.72 12.67
N ILE A 59 -6.38 25.31 12.99
CA ILE A 59 -6.23 26.75 13.24
C ILE A 59 -6.61 27.56 12.00
N GLU A 60 -6.14 27.17 10.83
CA GLU A 60 -6.39 27.88 9.57
C GLU A 60 -7.90 27.86 9.21
N ILE A 61 -8.55 26.70 9.35
CA ILE A 61 -9.99 26.58 9.05
C ILE A 61 -10.85 27.28 10.10
N GLU A 62 -10.47 27.23 11.38
CA GLU A 62 -11.16 27.94 12.46
C GLU A 62 -11.05 29.47 12.25
N THR A 63 -9.92 29.95 11.76
CA THR A 63 -9.72 31.35 11.39
C THR A 63 -10.65 31.75 10.24
N VAL A 64 -10.71 30.96 9.16
CA VAL A 64 -11.62 31.20 8.03
C VAL A 64 -13.07 31.21 8.49
N LYS A 65 -13.48 30.24 9.31
CA LYS A 65 -14.83 30.18 9.88
C LYS A 65 -15.16 31.41 10.71
N SER A 66 -14.24 31.84 11.57
CA SER A 66 -14.44 33.00 12.45
C SER A 66 -14.58 34.30 11.66
N LEU A 67 -13.80 34.46 10.58
CA LEU A 67 -13.89 35.59 9.67
C LEU A 67 -15.23 35.62 8.93
N GLU A 68 -15.71 34.48 8.44
CA GLU A 68 -17.00 34.36 7.74
C GLU A 68 -18.17 34.67 8.70
N VAL A 69 -18.10 34.24 9.97
CA VAL A 69 -19.11 34.58 11.00
C VAL A 69 -19.09 36.07 11.36
N SER A 70 -17.91 36.70 11.41
CA SER A 70 -17.75 38.08 11.91
C SER A 70 -17.99 39.15 10.84
N TYR A 71 -17.56 38.89 9.61
CA TYR A 71 -17.51 39.88 8.53
C TYR A 71 -18.24 39.46 7.25
N GLY A 72 -18.82 38.26 7.19
CA GLY A 72 -19.54 37.75 6.02
C GLY A 72 -20.75 38.63 5.67
N THR A 73 -20.74 39.21 4.47
CA THR A 73 -21.82 40.10 3.97
C THR A 73 -23.17 39.38 3.81
N LYS A 74 -23.14 38.06 3.68
CA LYS A 74 -24.24 37.12 3.91
C LYS A 74 -23.58 35.89 4.51
N GLN A 75 -23.84 35.58 5.77
CA GLN A 75 -23.36 34.38 6.43
C GLN A 75 -23.52 33.16 5.51
N ASP A 76 -22.46 32.75 4.82
CA ASP A 76 -22.53 31.70 3.81
C ASP A 76 -22.62 30.36 4.54
N VAL A 77 -23.86 29.96 4.80
CA VAL A 77 -24.20 28.75 5.54
C VAL A 77 -23.48 27.54 4.95
N LEU A 78 -23.30 27.50 3.63
CA LEU A 78 -22.61 26.41 2.96
C LEU A 78 -21.12 26.36 3.36
N LYS A 79 -20.41 27.49 3.30
CA LYS A 79 -19.01 27.57 3.73
C LYS A 79 -18.85 27.20 5.20
N LEU A 80 -19.74 27.68 6.06
CA LEU A 80 -19.72 27.34 7.49
C LEU A 80 -19.88 25.83 7.70
N ILE A 81 -20.82 25.20 6.99
CA ILE A 81 -21.01 23.74 7.03
C ILE A 81 -19.72 23.01 6.61
N TYR A 82 -19.04 23.46 5.56
CA TYR A 82 -17.80 22.81 5.12
C TYR A 82 -16.62 23.07 6.05
N CYS A 83 -16.54 24.26 6.67
CA CYS A 83 -15.58 24.50 7.75
C CYS A 83 -15.82 23.53 8.91
N ASP A 84 -17.07 23.38 9.35
CA ASP A 84 -17.45 22.45 10.42
C ASP A 84 -17.13 21.00 10.07
N LYS A 85 -17.38 20.59 8.82
CA LYS A 85 -16.99 19.25 8.33
C LYS A 85 -15.49 19.03 8.41
N VAL A 86 -14.68 20.00 8.00
CA VAL A 86 -13.22 19.88 8.05
C VAL A 86 -12.73 19.84 9.51
N LEU A 87 -13.20 20.76 10.35
CA LEU A 87 -12.83 20.80 11.77
C LEU A 87 -13.22 19.49 12.48
N SER A 88 -14.43 18.99 12.24
CA SER A 88 -14.87 17.71 12.80
C SER A 88 -14.03 16.53 12.29
N PHE A 89 -13.66 16.52 11.01
CA PHE A 89 -12.83 15.46 10.45
C PHE A 89 -11.42 15.46 11.06
N VAL A 90 -10.77 16.63 11.08
CA VAL A 90 -9.43 16.82 11.67
C VAL A 90 -9.42 16.43 13.15
N GLN A 91 -10.46 16.80 13.90
CA GLN A 91 -10.61 16.43 15.30
C GLN A 91 -10.70 14.90 15.47
N LYS A 92 -11.44 14.21 14.61
CA LYS A 92 -11.54 12.74 14.65
C LYS A 92 -10.23 12.04 14.30
N GLU A 93 -9.47 12.57 13.35
CA GLU A 93 -8.12 12.09 13.03
C GLU A 93 -7.13 12.31 14.19
N LEU A 94 -7.17 13.46 14.86
CA LEU A 94 -6.38 13.71 16.07
C LEU A 94 -6.73 12.73 17.19
N GLU A 95 -8.02 12.52 17.46
CA GLU A 95 -8.50 11.51 18.42
C GLU A 95 -8.00 10.11 18.06
N LEU A 96 -8.04 9.75 16.77
CA LEU A 96 -7.58 8.45 16.28
C LEU A 96 -6.08 8.27 16.53
N ILE A 97 -5.25 9.27 16.23
CA ILE A 97 -3.80 9.23 16.49
C ILE A 97 -3.52 9.15 17.99
N HIS A 98 -4.24 9.92 18.82
CA HIS A 98 -4.09 9.82 20.27
C HIS A 98 -4.47 8.44 20.80
N LYS A 99 -5.54 7.82 20.29
CA LYS A 99 -5.91 6.44 20.63
C LYS A 99 -4.89 5.42 20.14
N GLN A 100 -4.28 5.64 18.99
CA GLN A 100 -3.16 4.85 18.49
C GLN A 100 -1.95 4.93 19.42
N MET A 101 -1.66 6.10 19.99
CA MET A 101 -0.57 6.29 20.96
C MET A 101 -0.90 5.69 22.32
N GLU A 102 -2.15 5.81 22.78
CA GLU A 102 -2.63 5.30 24.07
C GLU A 102 -2.74 3.76 24.07
N PHE A 103 -3.18 3.18 22.95
CA PHE A 103 -3.40 1.74 22.83
C PHE A 103 -2.79 1.14 21.55
N PRO A 104 -1.46 1.21 21.36
CA PRO A 104 -0.80 0.82 20.10
C PRO A 104 -1.13 -0.61 19.65
N LYS A 105 -1.39 -1.52 20.60
CA LYS A 105 -1.79 -2.91 20.33
C LYS A 105 -3.05 -3.10 19.49
N TYR A 106 -4.00 -2.15 19.52
CA TYR A 106 -5.24 -2.22 18.71
C TYR A 106 -5.08 -1.57 17.34
N PHE A 107 -4.02 -0.80 17.14
CA PHE A 107 -3.71 -0.06 15.92
C PHE A 107 -2.51 -0.65 15.18
N ILE A 108 -2.13 -1.87 15.53
CA ILE A 108 -1.23 -2.67 14.72
C ILE A 108 -1.94 -2.82 13.37
N ARG A 109 -1.37 -2.24 12.31
CA ARG A 109 -1.64 -2.70 10.95
C ARG A 109 -1.13 -4.13 10.90
N ILE A 110 -1.99 -5.06 11.31
CA ILE A 110 -1.83 -6.46 11.02
C ILE A 110 -2.01 -6.49 9.50
N GLU A 111 -0.95 -6.19 8.73
CA GLU A 111 -0.59 -7.17 7.72
C GLU A 111 -0.50 -8.45 8.54
N ALA A 112 -1.59 -9.21 8.61
CA ALA A 112 -1.50 -10.59 9.06
C ALA A 112 -0.53 -11.11 8.04
N ALA A 113 0.76 -11.22 8.41
CA ALA A 113 1.83 -11.55 7.50
C ALA A 113 1.28 -12.71 6.72
N TRP A 114 0.87 -12.47 5.47
CA TRP A 114 -0.08 -13.35 4.83
C TRP A 114 0.64 -14.69 4.77
N GLN A 115 0.19 -15.63 5.60
CA GLN A 115 0.81 -16.93 5.67
C GLN A 115 0.16 -17.68 4.54
N SER A 116 0.99 -18.07 3.57
CA SER A 116 0.46 -18.86 2.47
C SER A 116 -0.21 -20.11 3.04
N PRO A 117 -1.40 -20.49 2.58
CA PRO A 117 -2.01 -21.76 2.98
C PRO A 117 -1.24 -22.97 2.41
N LEU A 118 -0.26 -22.73 1.53
CA LEU A 118 0.53 -23.76 0.87
C LEU A 118 1.83 -24.02 1.64
N TYR A 119 2.07 -25.31 1.88
CA TYR A 119 3.29 -25.79 2.50
C TYR A 119 3.90 -26.89 1.64
N LEU A 120 5.22 -26.94 1.61
CA LEU A 120 5.94 -28.04 0.98
C LEU A 120 5.90 -29.26 1.90
N THR A 121 5.79 -30.45 1.31
CA THR A 121 5.97 -31.70 2.06
C THR A 121 7.42 -31.83 2.52
N ASP A 122 7.66 -32.63 3.55
CA ASP A 122 8.98 -33.02 4.06
C ASP A 122 9.91 -33.65 3.00
N LYS A 123 9.34 -34.10 1.88
CA LYS A 123 10.07 -34.65 0.73
C LYS A 123 10.72 -33.59 -0.17
N THR A 124 10.42 -32.30 0.01
CA THR A 124 10.94 -31.23 -0.86
C THR A 124 12.04 -30.43 -0.17
N ASN A 125 13.20 -30.38 -0.79
CA ASN A 125 14.36 -29.64 -0.30
C ASN A 125 14.38 -28.19 -0.84
N LEU A 126 14.94 -27.26 -0.07
CA LEU A 126 15.07 -25.86 -0.49
C LEU A 126 15.84 -25.68 -1.82
N ILE A 127 16.78 -26.58 -2.13
CA ILE A 127 17.53 -26.54 -3.39
C ILE A 127 16.64 -26.85 -4.60
N GLU A 128 15.59 -27.65 -4.43
CA GLU A 128 14.61 -28.00 -5.47
C GLU A 128 13.68 -26.82 -5.75
N VAL A 129 13.30 -26.07 -4.70
CA VAL A 129 12.59 -24.79 -4.87
C VAL A 129 13.46 -23.77 -5.60
N MET A 130 14.75 -23.68 -5.24
CA MET A 130 15.68 -22.82 -5.96
C MET A 130 15.90 -23.22 -7.40
N GLU A 131 15.73 -24.49 -7.76
CA GLU A 131 15.79 -24.94 -9.15
C GLU A 131 14.67 -24.28 -9.97
N MET A 132 13.45 -24.22 -9.43
CA MET A 132 12.32 -23.52 -10.04
C MET A 132 12.57 -22.01 -10.14
N VAL A 133 13.00 -21.38 -9.04
CA VAL A 133 13.30 -19.94 -9.00
C VAL A 133 14.38 -19.59 -10.02
N SER A 134 15.45 -20.39 -10.11
CA SER A 134 16.54 -20.20 -11.07
C SER A 134 16.08 -20.38 -12.51
N GLY A 135 15.24 -21.39 -12.78
CA GLY A 135 14.65 -21.59 -14.10
C GLY A 135 13.77 -20.42 -14.54
N LEU A 136 12.91 -19.92 -13.64
CA LEU A 136 12.06 -18.75 -13.90
C LEU A 136 12.89 -17.49 -14.16
N PHE A 137 13.88 -17.21 -13.31
CA PHE A 137 14.78 -16.08 -13.48
C PHE A 137 15.52 -16.12 -14.82
N LEU A 138 16.16 -17.25 -15.14
CA LEU A 138 16.93 -17.40 -16.38
C LEU A 138 16.04 -17.40 -17.63
N SER A 139 14.77 -17.81 -17.51
CA SER A 139 13.83 -17.76 -18.62
C SER A 139 13.42 -16.33 -19.00
N LYS A 140 13.62 -15.35 -18.09
CA LYS A 140 13.23 -13.94 -18.26
C LYS A 140 11.73 -13.75 -18.55
N ARG A 141 10.89 -14.71 -18.13
CA ARG A 141 9.43 -14.69 -18.37
C ARG A 141 8.61 -14.10 -17.24
N VAL A 142 9.24 -13.78 -16.11
CA VAL A 142 8.59 -13.12 -14.97
C VAL A 142 8.92 -11.63 -15.05
N VAL A 143 7.90 -10.78 -15.03
CA VAL A 143 8.04 -9.32 -15.10
C VAL A 143 7.43 -8.66 -13.87
N THR A 144 7.97 -7.50 -13.50
CA THR A 144 7.42 -6.65 -12.45
C THR A 144 6.12 -5.99 -12.91
N HIS A 145 5.41 -5.32 -12.01
CA HIS A 145 4.22 -4.53 -12.33
C HIS A 145 4.47 -3.43 -13.40
N ASN A 146 5.73 -3.03 -13.58
CA ASN A 146 6.15 -2.05 -14.60
C ASN A 146 6.55 -2.70 -15.93
N GLY A 147 6.40 -4.02 -16.08
CA GLY A 147 6.70 -4.76 -17.30
C GLY A 147 8.19 -5.06 -17.53
N THR A 148 9.06 -4.76 -16.57
CA THR A 148 10.50 -5.08 -16.63
C THR A 148 10.80 -6.50 -16.13
N GLU A 149 11.83 -7.16 -16.65
CA GLU A 149 12.26 -8.49 -16.17
C GLU A 149 12.49 -8.47 -14.65
N SER A 150 11.88 -9.41 -13.93
CA SER A 150 11.98 -9.48 -12.47
C SER A 150 13.38 -9.92 -12.01
N PRO A 151 14.00 -9.22 -11.05
CA PRO A 151 15.24 -9.65 -10.42
C PRO A 151 15.11 -11.01 -9.73
N LEU A 152 16.21 -11.77 -9.69
CA LEU A 152 16.28 -13.06 -9.01
C LEU A 152 15.79 -13.00 -7.55
N THR A 153 16.15 -11.94 -6.83
CA THR A 153 15.79 -11.74 -5.42
C THR A 153 14.28 -11.55 -5.23
N GLU A 154 13.60 -10.87 -6.14
CA GLU A 154 12.15 -10.68 -6.07
C GLU A 154 11.42 -12.00 -6.30
N ILE A 155 11.84 -12.77 -7.31
CA ILE A 155 11.28 -14.10 -7.59
C ILE A 155 11.53 -15.04 -6.40
N GLY A 156 12.74 -15.05 -5.85
CA GLY A 156 13.07 -15.87 -4.68
C GLY A 156 12.23 -15.52 -3.45
N ARG A 157 12.08 -14.23 -3.14
CA ARG A 157 11.23 -13.77 -2.03
C ARG A 157 9.76 -14.15 -2.25
N ALA A 158 9.25 -14.06 -3.47
CA ALA A 158 7.89 -14.50 -3.77
C ALA A 158 7.68 -15.98 -3.45
N PHE A 159 8.67 -16.83 -3.71
CA PHE A 159 8.64 -18.25 -3.32
C PHE A 159 8.78 -18.48 -1.80
N GLU A 160 9.55 -17.65 -1.09
CA GLU A 160 9.59 -17.67 0.38
C GLU A 160 8.21 -17.42 0.97
N TYR A 161 7.50 -16.39 0.46
CA TYR A 161 6.12 -16.11 0.85
C TYR A 161 5.16 -17.22 0.43
N LEU A 162 5.28 -17.74 -0.80
CA LEU A 162 4.37 -18.76 -1.35
C LEU A 162 4.38 -20.07 -0.56
N PHE A 163 5.51 -20.46 0.03
CA PHE A 163 5.65 -21.75 0.71
C PHE A 163 5.99 -21.64 2.20
N ASN A 164 6.01 -20.44 2.75
CA ASN A 164 6.43 -20.16 4.13
C ASN A 164 7.83 -20.70 4.47
N ILE A 165 8.77 -20.57 3.52
CA ILE A 165 10.15 -21.06 3.66
C ILE A 165 11.16 -19.91 3.75
N LYS A 166 12.39 -20.21 4.15
CA LYS A 166 13.54 -19.28 4.06
C LYS A 166 14.63 -19.89 3.19
N LEU A 167 14.89 -19.26 2.05
CA LEU A 167 15.93 -19.63 1.10
C LEU A 167 17.30 -19.10 1.55
N GLY A 168 17.33 -18.00 2.31
CA GLY A 168 18.56 -17.38 2.81
C GLY A 168 19.22 -16.52 1.73
N ASP A 169 20.52 -16.66 1.52
CA ASP A 169 21.25 -15.95 0.47
C ASP A 169 20.86 -16.49 -0.92
N ILE A 170 19.90 -15.80 -1.57
CA ILE A 170 19.32 -16.20 -2.85
C ILE A 170 20.37 -16.30 -3.95
N HIS A 171 21.33 -15.37 -4.03
CA HIS A 171 22.37 -15.39 -5.06
C HIS A 171 23.30 -16.59 -4.88
N LYS A 172 23.77 -16.84 -3.64
CA LYS A 172 24.58 -18.02 -3.34
C LYS A 172 23.83 -19.32 -3.64
N LYS A 173 22.53 -19.38 -3.32
CA LYS A 173 21.71 -20.57 -3.60
C LYS A 173 21.48 -20.77 -5.10
N HIS A 174 21.34 -19.71 -5.87
CA HIS A 174 21.30 -19.78 -7.34
C HIS A 174 22.60 -20.34 -7.92
N GLU A 175 23.76 -19.80 -7.51
CA GLU A 175 25.06 -20.33 -7.94
C GLU A 175 25.24 -21.81 -7.57
N ASN A 176 24.74 -22.23 -6.42
CA ASN A 176 24.73 -23.64 -6.03
C ASN A 176 23.87 -24.50 -6.99
N VAL A 177 22.75 -23.99 -7.52
CA VAL A 177 21.97 -24.71 -8.54
C VAL A 177 22.79 -24.83 -9.83
N ILE A 178 23.37 -23.74 -10.32
CA ILE A 178 24.11 -23.73 -11.60
C ILE A 178 25.34 -24.65 -11.55
N SER A 179 26.05 -24.67 -10.42
CA SER A 179 27.27 -25.46 -10.23
C SER A 179 27.04 -26.94 -9.91
N ARG A 180 25.78 -27.41 -9.77
CA ARG A 180 25.49 -28.84 -9.55
C ARG A 180 25.93 -29.72 -10.72
N LYS A 181 26.20 -31.00 -10.40
CA LYS A 181 26.41 -32.07 -11.38
C LYS A 181 25.23 -32.12 -12.35
N ALA A 182 25.51 -32.33 -13.64
CA ALA A 182 24.50 -32.25 -14.70
C ALA A 182 23.25 -33.10 -14.43
N ASN A 183 23.42 -34.33 -13.96
CA ASN A 183 22.33 -35.24 -13.62
C ASN A 183 21.50 -34.85 -12.39
N LYS A 184 21.98 -33.90 -11.58
CA LYS A 184 21.31 -33.40 -10.37
C LYS A 184 20.87 -31.95 -10.51
N ARG A 185 21.28 -31.26 -11.57
CA ARG A 185 21.03 -29.82 -11.76
C ARG A 185 19.55 -29.50 -11.97
N THR A 186 18.84 -30.37 -12.69
CA THR A 186 17.43 -30.19 -13.09
C THR A 186 16.53 -31.35 -12.64
N GLU A 187 16.97 -32.11 -11.63
CA GLU A 187 16.30 -33.35 -11.22
C GLU A 187 14.87 -33.10 -10.76
N PHE A 188 14.60 -31.98 -10.08
CA PHE A 188 13.26 -31.67 -9.61
C PHE A 188 12.32 -31.27 -10.75
N LEU A 189 12.80 -30.44 -11.68
CA LEU A 189 12.05 -30.07 -12.88
C LEU A 189 11.74 -31.31 -13.75
N ASP A 190 12.67 -32.26 -13.83
CA ASP A 190 12.45 -33.53 -14.52
C ASP A 190 11.34 -34.37 -13.84
N ILE A 191 11.30 -34.39 -12.51
CA ILE A 191 10.21 -35.03 -11.73
C ILE A 191 8.86 -34.36 -12.04
N LEU A 192 8.79 -33.03 -12.01
CA LEU A 192 7.57 -32.28 -12.31
C LEU A 192 7.07 -32.55 -13.73
N ARG A 193 7.98 -32.53 -14.72
CA ARG A 193 7.68 -32.87 -16.12
C ARG A 193 7.11 -34.30 -16.24
N LYS A 194 7.72 -35.26 -15.54
CA LYS A 194 7.29 -36.66 -15.55
C LYS A 194 5.88 -36.81 -14.97
N ALA A 195 5.60 -36.16 -13.83
CA ALA A 195 4.30 -36.21 -13.18
C ALA A 195 3.17 -35.71 -14.10
N ILE A 196 3.39 -34.60 -14.82
CA ILE A 196 2.43 -34.07 -15.81
C ILE A 196 2.22 -35.06 -16.96
N SER A 197 3.31 -35.64 -17.48
CA SER A 197 3.27 -36.58 -18.60
C SER A 197 2.55 -37.89 -18.24
N GLU A 198 2.74 -38.39 -17.03
CA GLU A 198 2.07 -39.59 -16.51
C GLU A 198 0.57 -39.36 -16.34
N GLU A 199 0.16 -38.21 -15.78
CA GLU A 199 -1.25 -37.85 -15.65
C GLU A 199 -1.93 -37.66 -17.03
N SER A 200 -1.20 -37.11 -18.01
CA SER A 200 -1.67 -36.96 -19.39
C SER A 200 -1.94 -38.32 -20.06
N LYS A 201 -0.99 -39.27 -19.94
CA LYS A 201 -1.16 -40.66 -20.41
C LYS A 201 -2.33 -41.36 -19.73
N LYS A 202 -2.46 -41.20 -18.41
CA LYS A 202 -3.56 -41.78 -17.64
C LYS A 202 -4.94 -41.30 -18.12
N LYS A 203 -5.01 -40.05 -18.61
CA LYS A 203 -6.23 -39.45 -19.19
C LYS A 203 -6.41 -39.74 -20.68
N GLY A 204 -5.47 -40.41 -21.34
CA GLY A 204 -5.54 -40.79 -22.75
C GLY A 204 -5.27 -39.65 -23.73
N TYR A 205 -4.62 -38.57 -23.32
CA TYR A 205 -4.20 -37.49 -24.23
C TYR A 205 -2.89 -37.80 -24.98
N LEU A 206 -2.15 -38.82 -24.52
CA LEU A 206 -0.87 -39.29 -25.06
C LEU A 206 -0.89 -40.81 -25.25
#